data_AF-A0A814Q843-F1
#
_entry.id   AF-A0A814Q843-F1
#
_cell.length_a   1.000
_cell.length_b   1.000
_cell.length_c   1.000
_cell.angle_alpha   90.00
_cell.angle_beta   90.00
_cell.angle_gamma   90.00
#
_symmetry.space_group_name_H-M   'P 1'
#
loop_
_entity.id
_entity.type
_entity.pdbx_description
1 polymer ?
#
loop_
_entity_poly.entity_id
_entity_poly.type
_entity_poly.pdbx_seq_one_letter_code
_entity_poly.pdbx_strand_id
1 'polypeptide(L)'
;MNERTMRYLQIRRCSSCRLRRCFDMGMKEELVRTDEENERYRQLLDINRRQRDLLREQIREIKQLSIPQDYFYIALYFLLQYMVDNIDLSAEIDWRHLSNIVYAYESCCIKTYLRQRSSVIFNRTPQSPDEQPYNIYPTTITMSIVLAVSSFLKTLPAYYSLPRSTRNYLCKTNIRPLIFPNLHELNQSCYAEPWQVNAYNKTWELICGIQLYEEFNKAEKMAEKSWITDPIVTRLFVVILFFSTPLHYHDDSSTPTKILKKKQAIFQAQNAYITLLWKYLTHRYGSVGSIRIYLNLVHVYMKMQEVGYGMYMQLTTQKDLVPTHETLSKLVTLDINDTQ
;
A
#
# COMPACT_ATOMS: atom_id res chain seq x y z
N MET A 1 2.26 37.33 56.74
CA MET A 1 1.70 35.99 56.49
C MET A 1 0.64 36.16 55.41
N ASN A 2 0.85 35.58 54.22
CA ASN A 2 0.12 35.94 53.00
C ASN A 2 -1.28 35.28 53.00
N GLU A 3 -2.31 35.92 52.42
CA GLU A 3 -3.68 35.38 52.36
C GLU A 3 -3.75 33.97 51.73
N ARG A 4 -2.78 33.65 50.88
CA ARG A 4 -2.56 32.29 50.33
C ARG A 4 -2.32 31.24 51.41
N THR A 5 -1.61 31.56 52.49
CA THR A 5 -1.26 30.62 53.58
C THR A 5 -2.48 30.23 54.41
N MET A 6 -3.48 31.11 54.51
CA MET A 6 -4.66 30.88 55.35
C MET A 6 -5.70 29.96 54.71
N ARG A 7 -5.85 29.95 53.37
CA ARG A 7 -6.83 29.09 52.68
C ARG A 7 -6.46 27.59 52.70
N TYR A 8 -5.20 27.24 52.86
CA TYR A 8 -4.75 25.84 52.86
C TYR A 8 -4.98 25.10 54.20
N LEU A 9 -5.37 25.80 55.27
CA LEU A 9 -5.34 25.26 56.63
C LEU A 9 -6.65 24.61 57.12
N GLN A 10 -7.71 24.52 56.30
CA GLN A 10 -9.05 24.07 56.76
C GLN A 10 -9.65 22.85 56.03
N ILE A 11 -8.86 21.85 55.63
CA ILE A 11 -9.40 20.57 55.12
C ILE A 11 -8.88 19.35 55.91
N ARG A 12 -9.83 18.52 56.35
CA ARG A 12 -9.72 17.35 57.26
C ARG A 12 -8.67 16.30 56.81
N ARG A 13 -7.93 15.76 57.80
CA ARG A 13 -7.02 14.57 57.75
C ARG A 13 -6.27 14.44 56.41
N CYS A 14 -5.42 15.42 56.12
CA CYS A 14 -5.00 15.76 54.75
C CYS A 14 -3.48 15.58 54.53
N SER A 15 -3.08 15.48 53.27
CA SER A 15 -1.70 15.45 52.73
C SER A 15 -0.77 16.60 53.22
N SER A 16 -1.29 17.55 53.99
CA SER A 16 -0.59 18.66 54.64
C SER A 16 0.52 18.23 55.61
N CYS A 17 0.46 17.05 56.23
CA CYS A 17 1.56 16.58 57.10
C CYS A 17 2.81 16.15 56.30
N ARG A 18 2.61 15.67 55.05
CA ARG A 18 3.70 15.28 54.15
C ARG A 18 4.26 16.49 53.40
N LEU A 19 3.39 17.35 52.90
CA LEU A 19 3.80 18.60 52.23
C LEU A 19 4.54 19.54 53.18
N ARG A 20 4.08 19.68 54.43
CA ARG A 20 4.76 20.48 55.45
C ARG A 20 6.15 19.93 55.76
N ARG A 21 6.29 18.61 55.97
CA ARG A 21 7.62 17.97 56.10
C ARG A 21 8.50 18.18 54.87
N CYS A 22 7.95 18.15 53.65
CA CYS A 22 8.72 18.43 52.44
C CYS A 22 9.25 19.86 52.43
N PHE A 23 8.44 20.84 52.84
CA PHE A 23 8.89 22.22 53.01
C PHE A 23 9.91 22.38 54.14
N ASP A 24 9.71 21.69 55.27
CA ASP A 24 10.66 21.65 56.39
C ASP A 24 12.01 21.01 55.97
N MET A 25 12.00 20.13 54.96
CA MET A 25 13.19 19.53 54.32
C MET A 25 13.76 20.38 53.16
N GLY A 26 13.26 21.61 52.96
CA GLY A 26 13.81 22.56 51.97
C GLY A 26 13.23 22.46 50.56
N MET A 27 12.09 21.79 50.36
CA MET A 27 11.36 21.86 49.09
C MET A 27 10.89 23.30 48.84
N LYS A 28 11.04 23.81 47.62
CA LYS A 28 10.57 25.17 47.29
C LYS A 28 9.07 25.19 47.00
N GLU A 29 8.35 26.24 47.42
CA GLU A 29 6.90 26.41 47.22
C GLU A 29 6.50 26.42 45.73
N GLU A 30 7.37 26.96 44.87
CA GLU A 30 7.22 26.97 43.41
C GLU A 30 7.18 25.58 42.76
N LEU A 31 7.55 24.53 43.50
CA LEU A 31 7.46 23.13 43.04
C LEU A 31 6.08 22.51 43.30
N VAL A 32 5.20 23.20 44.05
CA VAL A 32 3.81 22.77 44.25
C VAL A 32 2.96 23.36 43.13
N ARG A 33 2.37 22.47 42.34
CA ARG A 33 1.44 22.85 41.26
C ARG A 33 0.30 23.69 41.81
N THR A 34 0.03 24.79 41.14
CA THR A 34 -1.14 25.64 41.37
C THR A 34 -2.44 24.89 41.09
N ASP A 35 -3.58 25.41 41.58
CA ASP A 35 -4.90 24.82 41.31
C ASP A 35 -5.21 24.75 39.82
N GLU A 36 -4.79 25.76 39.05
CA GLU A 36 -4.91 25.79 37.58
C GLU A 36 -4.06 24.70 36.91
N GLU A 37 -2.81 24.51 37.35
CA GLU A 37 -1.94 23.43 36.85
C GLU A 37 -2.46 22.05 37.24
N ASN A 38 -3.04 21.91 38.43
CA ASN A 38 -3.67 20.67 38.87
C ASN A 38 -4.91 20.35 38.03
N GLU A 39 -5.72 21.34 37.67
CA GLU A 39 -6.88 21.15 36.81
C GLU A 39 -6.46 20.79 35.37
N ARG A 40 -5.47 21.50 34.80
CA ARG A 40 -4.87 21.12 33.51
C ARG A 40 -4.31 19.70 33.52
N TYR A 41 -3.63 19.31 34.60
CA TYR A 41 -3.10 17.96 34.74
C TYR A 41 -4.20 16.90 34.85
N ARG A 42 -5.30 17.18 35.54
CA ARG A 42 -6.48 16.29 35.57
C ARG A 42 -7.10 16.12 34.19
N GLN A 43 -7.30 17.21 33.45
CA GLN A 43 -7.81 17.17 32.07
C GLN A 43 -6.92 16.31 31.17
N LEU A 44 -5.59 16.47 31.26
CA LEU A 44 -4.64 15.62 30.54
C LEU A 44 -4.74 14.14 30.94
N LEU A 45 -4.87 13.85 32.23
CA LEU A 45 -5.06 12.47 32.70
C LEU A 45 -6.36 11.86 32.19
N ASP A 46 -7.45 12.62 32.14
CA ASP A 46 -8.74 12.15 31.63
C ASP A 46 -8.71 11.92 30.12
N ILE A 47 -8.06 12.80 29.36
CA ILE A 47 -7.81 12.60 27.92
C ILE A 47 -7.00 11.31 27.72
N ASN A 48 -5.90 11.15 28.45
CA ASN A 48 -5.05 9.95 28.37
C ASN A 48 -5.81 8.68 28.76
N ARG A 49 -6.70 8.73 29.76
CA ARG A 49 -7.55 7.58 30.14
C ARG A 49 -8.52 7.22 29.01
N ARG A 50 -9.24 8.20 28.47
CA ARG A 50 -10.17 7.98 27.34
C ARG A 50 -9.46 7.40 26.12
N GLN A 51 -8.26 7.92 25.78
CA GLN A 51 -7.45 7.38 24.70
C GLN A 51 -7.04 5.91 24.97
N ARG A 52 -6.62 5.57 26.19
CA ARG A 52 -6.27 4.19 26.56
C ARG A 52 -7.47 3.24 26.48
N ASP A 53 -8.65 3.68 26.88
CA ASP A 53 -9.86 2.86 26.83
C ASP A 53 -10.32 2.64 25.38
N LEU A 54 -10.27 3.68 24.53
CA LEU A 54 -10.50 3.55 23.09
C LEU A 54 -9.52 2.57 22.44
N LEU A 55 -8.23 2.67 22.78
CA LEU A 55 -7.21 1.74 22.29
C LEU A 55 -7.51 0.29 22.69
N ARG A 56 -7.93 0.07 23.93
CA ARG A 56 -8.29 -1.28 24.42
C ARG A 56 -9.50 -1.85 23.70
N GLU A 57 -10.48 -1.02 23.34
CA GLU A 57 -11.63 -1.45 22.55
C GLU A 57 -11.21 -1.79 21.12
N GLN A 58 -10.43 -0.92 20.46
CA GLN A 58 -9.92 -1.18 19.12
C GLN A 58 -9.05 -2.44 19.06
N ILE A 59 -8.20 -2.70 20.06
CA ILE A 59 -7.44 -3.95 20.16
C ILE A 59 -8.37 -5.16 20.32
N ARG A 60 -9.46 -5.05 21.08
CA ARG A 60 -10.45 -6.12 21.22
C ARG A 60 -11.15 -6.39 19.89
N GLU A 61 -11.55 -5.36 19.15
CA GLU A 61 -12.13 -5.50 17.82
C GLU A 61 -11.14 -6.14 16.84
N ILE A 62 -9.87 -5.73 16.83
CA ILE A 62 -8.83 -6.35 15.99
C ILE A 62 -8.63 -7.82 16.33
N LYS A 63 -8.67 -8.21 17.60
CA LYS A 63 -8.58 -9.63 18.00
C LYS A 63 -9.76 -10.47 17.53
N GLN A 64 -10.92 -9.85 17.30
CA GLN A 64 -12.10 -10.53 16.76
C GLN A 64 -12.06 -10.66 15.23
N LEU A 65 -11.30 -9.80 14.54
CA LEU A 65 -10.96 -10.03 13.15
C LEU A 65 -10.06 -11.28 13.13
N SER A 66 -10.48 -12.35 12.45
CA SER A 66 -9.73 -13.62 12.29
C SER A 66 -8.44 -13.45 11.48
N ILE A 67 -7.57 -12.55 11.93
CA ILE A 67 -6.32 -12.15 11.32
C ILE A 67 -5.28 -13.21 11.70
N PRO A 68 -4.48 -13.73 10.75
CA PRO A 68 -3.40 -14.65 11.08
C PRO A 68 -2.43 -13.99 12.07
N GLN A 69 -1.93 -14.77 13.03
CA GLN A 69 -1.16 -14.26 14.18
C GLN A 69 0.06 -13.44 13.77
N ASP A 70 0.66 -13.73 12.61
CA ASP A 70 1.81 -13.02 12.04
C ASP A 70 1.50 -11.56 11.66
N TYR A 71 0.24 -11.25 11.33
CA TYR A 71 -0.21 -9.91 10.97
C TYR A 71 -0.73 -9.11 12.16
N PHE A 72 -0.97 -9.74 13.30
CA PHE A 72 -1.47 -9.08 14.51
C PHE A 72 -0.51 -8.01 15.03
N TYR A 73 0.80 -8.30 15.03
CA TYR A 73 1.81 -7.34 15.48
C TYR A 73 1.95 -6.14 14.54
N ILE A 74 1.74 -6.36 13.23
CA ILE A 74 1.71 -5.29 12.22
C ILE A 74 0.51 -4.37 12.47
N ALA A 75 -0.68 -4.94 12.68
CA ALA A 75 -1.87 -4.18 13.03
C ALA A 75 -1.70 -3.37 14.33
N LEU A 76 -1.08 -3.97 15.36
CA LEU A 76 -0.84 -3.31 16.63
C LEU A 76 0.16 -2.17 16.49
N TYR A 77 1.22 -2.34 15.70
CA TYR A 77 2.19 -1.28 15.39
C TYR A 77 1.50 -0.07 14.72
N PHE A 78 0.68 -0.31 13.69
CA PHE A 78 -0.04 0.78 13.00
C PHE A 78 -1.07 1.48 13.90
N LEU A 79 -1.77 0.73 14.74
CA LEU A 79 -2.70 1.29 15.72
C LEU A 79 -2.00 2.20 16.74
N LEU A 80 -0.83 1.75 17.24
CA LEU A 80 -0.02 2.55 18.17
C LEU A 80 0.54 3.80 17.50
N GLN A 81 1.00 3.70 16.25
CA GLN A 81 1.50 4.87 15.51
C GLN A 81 0.40 5.89 15.22
N TYR A 82 -0.80 5.43 14.83
CA TYR A 82 -1.96 6.30 14.63
C TYR A 82 -2.31 7.14 15.87
N MET A 83 -2.25 6.53 17.05
CA MET A 83 -2.55 7.20 18.32
C MET A 83 -1.53 8.28 18.70
N VAL A 84 -0.30 8.19 18.19
CA VAL A 84 0.76 9.17 18.43
C VAL A 84 0.64 10.35 17.47
N ASP A 85 0.27 10.10 16.21
CA ASP A 85 0.42 11.07 15.13
C ASP A 85 -0.83 11.91 14.82
N ASN A 86 -1.97 11.70 15.51
CA ASN A 86 -3.23 12.46 15.34
C ASN A 86 -3.52 12.73 13.84
N ILE A 87 -3.61 11.65 13.08
CA ILE A 87 -3.55 11.68 11.62
C ILE A 87 -4.88 12.19 11.06
N ASP A 88 -4.94 13.48 10.77
CA ASP A 88 -6.08 14.10 10.07
C ASP A 88 -5.78 14.28 8.57
N LEU A 89 -6.75 13.95 7.74
CA LEU A 89 -6.75 14.14 6.27
C LEU A 89 -7.42 15.49 5.93
N SER A 90 -7.11 16.54 6.68
CA SER A 90 -7.68 17.87 6.49
C SER A 90 -6.76 18.81 5.71
N ALA A 91 -5.52 18.41 5.47
CA ALA A 91 -4.59 19.21 4.68
C ALA A 91 -5.00 19.17 3.20
N GLU A 92 -5.24 20.35 2.60
CA GLU A 92 -5.52 20.52 1.16
C GLU A 92 -4.46 19.83 0.27
N ILE A 93 -3.22 19.78 0.75
CA ILE A 93 -2.08 19.14 0.09
C ILE A 93 -2.31 17.63 -0.09
N ASP A 94 -2.87 16.95 0.92
CA ASP A 94 -3.09 15.50 0.87
C ASP A 94 -4.16 15.16 -0.18
N TRP A 95 -5.26 15.91 -0.22
CA TRP A 95 -6.29 15.76 -1.26
C TRP A 95 -5.76 16.03 -2.67
N ARG A 96 -4.93 17.06 -2.82
CA ARG A 96 -4.28 17.36 -4.10
C ARG A 96 -3.37 16.21 -4.55
N HIS A 97 -2.62 15.61 -3.63
CA HIS A 97 -1.78 14.44 -3.92
C HIS A 97 -2.62 13.24 -4.36
N LEU A 98 -3.73 12.95 -3.67
CA LEU A 98 -4.65 11.88 -4.04
C LEU A 98 -5.23 12.11 -5.45
N SER A 99 -5.73 13.31 -5.72
CA SER A 99 -6.28 13.67 -7.04
C SER A 99 -5.25 13.53 -8.16
N ASN A 100 -3.99 13.92 -7.91
CA ASN A 100 -2.91 13.76 -8.88
C ASN A 100 -2.62 12.28 -9.19
N ILE A 101 -2.62 11.41 -8.17
CA ILE A 101 -2.43 9.97 -8.33
C ILE A 101 -3.57 9.35 -9.15
N VAL A 102 -4.82 9.71 -8.81
CA VAL A 102 -6.02 9.27 -9.54
C VAL A 102 -5.94 9.69 -11.01
N TYR A 103 -5.69 10.97 -11.27
CA TYR A 103 -5.60 11.52 -12.61
C TYR A 103 -4.47 10.89 -13.45
N ALA A 104 -3.30 10.70 -12.83
CA ALA A 104 -2.16 10.06 -13.47
C ALA A 104 -2.46 8.61 -13.84
N TYR A 105 -3.08 7.85 -12.93
CA TYR A 105 -3.47 6.47 -13.18
C TYR A 105 -4.51 6.38 -14.31
N GLU A 106 -5.51 7.24 -14.32
CA GLU A 106 -6.52 7.28 -15.39
C GLU A 106 -5.89 7.60 -16.74
N SER A 107 -5.00 8.59 -16.77
CA SER A 107 -4.36 9.05 -18.00
C SER A 107 -3.36 8.04 -18.57
N CYS A 108 -2.67 7.29 -17.71
CA CYS A 108 -1.66 6.31 -18.13
C CYS A 108 -2.25 4.90 -18.26
N CYS A 109 -2.82 4.35 -17.17
CA CYS A 109 -3.29 2.96 -17.09
C CYS A 109 -4.60 2.75 -17.83
N ILE A 110 -5.66 3.47 -17.45
CA ILE A 110 -7.01 3.25 -17.99
C ILE A 110 -7.06 3.57 -19.48
N LYS A 111 -6.59 4.76 -19.89
CA LYS A 111 -6.60 5.17 -21.31
C LYS A 111 -5.80 4.21 -22.19
N THR A 112 -4.60 3.80 -21.77
CA THR A 112 -3.79 2.83 -22.52
C THR A 112 -4.49 1.49 -22.64
N TYR A 113 -5.03 0.97 -21.54
CA TYR A 113 -5.74 -0.30 -21.52
C TYR A 113 -6.97 -0.28 -22.47
N LEU A 114 -7.81 0.75 -22.37
CA LEU A 114 -8.98 0.88 -23.24
C LEU A 114 -8.59 0.99 -24.72
N ARG A 115 -7.56 1.79 -25.05
CA ARG A 115 -7.07 1.93 -26.43
C ARG A 115 -6.60 0.61 -27.02
N GLN A 116 -5.79 -0.15 -26.28
CA GLN A 116 -5.24 -1.42 -26.75
C GLN A 116 -6.30 -2.52 -26.78
N ARG A 117 -7.24 -2.49 -25.85
CA ARG A 117 -8.38 -3.38 -25.89
C ARG A 117 -9.22 -3.17 -27.13
N SER A 118 -9.53 -1.92 -27.49
CA SER A 118 -10.30 -1.60 -28.69
C SER A 118 -9.59 -2.04 -29.98
N SER A 119 -8.26 -1.91 -30.08
CA SER A 119 -7.52 -2.33 -31.29
C SER A 119 -7.58 -3.84 -31.53
N VAL A 120 -7.64 -4.66 -30.47
CA VAL A 120 -7.81 -6.12 -30.59
C VAL A 120 -9.20 -6.51 -31.12
N ILE A 121 -10.23 -5.69 -30.89
CA ILE A 121 -11.60 -5.94 -31.39
C ILE A 121 -11.65 -5.81 -32.92
N PHE A 122 -11.03 -4.77 -33.47
CA PHE A 122 -11.11 -4.45 -34.91
C PHE A 122 -10.35 -5.43 -35.81
N ASN A 123 -9.41 -6.21 -35.27
CA ASN A 123 -8.65 -7.21 -36.02
C ASN A 123 -9.33 -8.59 -36.07
N ARG A 124 -10.56 -8.74 -35.55
CA ARG A 124 -11.28 -10.03 -35.48
C ARG A 124 -12.39 -10.22 -36.52
N THR A 125 -12.53 -9.33 -37.51
CA THR A 125 -13.40 -9.63 -38.65
C THR A 125 -12.81 -10.85 -39.38
N PRO A 126 -13.44 -12.04 -39.34
CA PRO A 126 -12.87 -13.23 -39.96
C PRO A 126 -12.82 -12.97 -41.46
N GLN A 127 -11.63 -13.01 -42.06
CA GLN A 127 -11.51 -12.84 -43.51
C GLN A 127 -11.84 -14.15 -44.26
N SER A 128 -11.88 -15.30 -43.57
CA SER A 128 -12.38 -16.54 -44.16
C SER A 128 -13.01 -17.49 -43.12
N PRO A 129 -13.97 -18.34 -43.53
CA PRO A 129 -14.57 -19.37 -42.68
C PRO A 129 -13.63 -20.54 -42.35
N ASP A 130 -12.47 -20.64 -43.01
CA ASP A 130 -11.44 -21.67 -42.76
C ASP A 130 -10.30 -21.18 -41.86
N GLU A 131 -10.27 -19.88 -41.51
CA GLU A 131 -9.46 -19.36 -40.42
C GLU A 131 -10.13 -19.76 -39.10
N GLN A 132 -9.92 -21.02 -38.70
CA GLN A 132 -10.12 -21.41 -37.31
C GLN A 132 -9.45 -20.35 -36.42
N PRO A 133 -10.09 -19.93 -35.30
CA PRO A 133 -9.55 -18.93 -34.39
C PRO A 133 -8.38 -19.54 -33.59
N TYR A 134 -7.33 -19.96 -34.28
CA TYR A 134 -6.07 -20.38 -33.72
C TYR A 134 -5.43 -19.16 -33.06
N ASN A 135 -5.39 -19.19 -31.73
CA ASN A 135 -4.20 -18.85 -30.98
C ASN A 135 -3.63 -17.42 -31.09
N ILE A 136 -4.44 -16.40 -31.43
CA ILE A 136 -4.01 -15.01 -31.16
C ILE A 136 -4.34 -14.70 -29.70
N TYR A 137 -3.46 -15.17 -28.83
CA TYR A 137 -3.44 -14.76 -27.43
C TYR A 137 -3.08 -13.27 -27.38
N PRO A 138 -3.91 -12.39 -26.77
CA PRO A 138 -3.63 -10.95 -26.66
C PRO A 138 -2.49 -10.64 -25.68
N THR A 139 -1.32 -11.24 -25.87
CA THR A 139 -0.09 -10.91 -25.12
C THR A 139 0.23 -9.42 -25.25
N THR A 140 -0.13 -8.79 -26.37
CA THR A 140 -0.08 -7.33 -26.57
C THR A 140 -0.83 -6.54 -25.50
N ILE A 141 -1.96 -7.03 -25.00
CA ILE A 141 -2.69 -6.37 -23.90
C ILE A 141 -1.90 -6.51 -22.59
N THR A 142 -1.38 -7.71 -22.28
CA THR A 142 -0.50 -7.91 -21.12
C THR A 142 0.73 -7.01 -21.15
N MET A 143 1.36 -6.87 -22.32
CA MET A 143 2.48 -5.95 -22.53
C MET A 143 2.07 -4.49 -22.31
N SER A 144 0.88 -4.10 -22.78
CA SER A 144 0.36 -2.75 -22.58
C SER A 144 0.09 -2.43 -21.11
N ILE A 145 -0.33 -3.41 -20.31
CA ILE A 145 -0.55 -3.23 -18.87
C ILE A 145 0.77 -2.88 -18.18
N VAL A 146 1.84 -3.62 -18.49
CA VAL A 146 3.20 -3.36 -17.97
C VAL A 146 3.68 -1.96 -18.35
N LEU A 147 3.52 -1.58 -19.61
CA LEU A 147 3.91 -0.25 -20.10
C LEU A 147 3.11 0.86 -19.43
N ALA A 148 1.81 0.66 -19.23
CA ALA A 148 0.94 1.66 -18.65
C ALA A 148 1.26 1.90 -17.18
N VAL A 149 1.52 0.84 -16.40
CA VAL A 149 2.00 0.95 -15.01
C VAL A 149 3.36 1.66 -14.95
N SER A 150 4.29 1.32 -15.85
CA SER A 150 5.59 1.98 -15.95
C SER A 150 5.44 3.48 -16.21
N SER A 151 4.58 3.86 -17.17
CA SER A 151 4.27 5.25 -17.51
C SER A 151 3.64 5.98 -16.33
N PHE A 152 2.64 5.38 -15.68
CA PHE A 152 2.00 5.92 -14.48
C PHE A 152 3.01 6.24 -13.39
N LEU A 153 3.86 5.28 -13.01
CA LEU A 153 4.85 5.47 -11.95
C LEU A 153 5.87 6.57 -12.28
N LYS A 154 6.21 6.74 -13.56
CA LYS A 154 7.08 7.80 -14.07
C LYS A 154 6.42 9.18 -14.09
N THR A 155 5.14 9.31 -13.76
CA THR A 155 4.52 10.63 -13.54
C THR A 155 4.74 11.14 -12.11
N LEU A 156 5.14 10.26 -11.19
CA LEU A 156 5.21 10.59 -9.77
C LEU A 156 6.47 11.40 -9.43
N PRO A 157 6.37 12.51 -8.69
CA PRO A 157 7.54 13.28 -8.27
C PRO A 157 8.57 12.46 -7.47
N ALA A 158 8.08 11.55 -6.62
CA ALA A 158 8.92 10.65 -5.84
C ALA A 158 9.73 9.66 -6.70
N TYR A 159 9.32 9.41 -7.94
CA TYR A 159 10.12 8.61 -8.87
C TYR A 159 11.41 9.35 -9.23
N TYR A 160 11.33 10.64 -9.56
CA TYR A 160 12.49 11.45 -9.98
C TYR A 160 13.39 11.91 -8.84
N SER A 161 12.92 11.86 -7.60
CA SER A 161 13.80 12.13 -6.44
C SER A 161 14.83 11.02 -6.20
N LEU A 162 14.62 9.83 -6.78
CA LEU A 162 15.53 8.70 -6.65
C LEU A 162 16.66 8.74 -7.71
N PRO A 163 17.88 8.27 -7.37
CA PRO A 163 18.95 8.10 -8.34
C PRO A 163 18.54 7.19 -9.51
N ARG A 164 19.06 7.46 -10.72
CA ARG A 164 18.77 6.66 -11.94
C ARG A 164 18.99 5.16 -11.73
N SER A 165 20.07 4.77 -11.08
CA SER A 165 20.36 3.35 -10.76
C SER A 165 19.29 2.71 -9.88
N THR A 166 18.77 3.43 -8.89
CA THR A 166 17.67 2.99 -8.03
C THR A 166 16.36 2.88 -8.79
N ARG A 167 16.03 3.86 -9.64
CA ARG A 167 14.83 3.82 -10.48
C ARG A 167 14.84 2.62 -11.42
N ASN A 168 15.98 2.39 -12.07
CA ASN A 168 16.19 1.24 -12.96
C ASN A 168 16.04 -0.08 -12.21
N TYR A 169 16.57 -0.14 -10.98
CA TYR A 169 16.41 -1.29 -10.11
C TYR A 169 14.92 -1.54 -9.79
N LEU A 170 14.20 -0.53 -9.29
CA LEU A 170 12.77 -0.66 -8.96
C LEU A 170 11.93 -1.04 -10.20
N CYS A 171 12.20 -0.46 -11.36
CA CYS A 171 11.52 -0.85 -12.60
C CYS A 171 11.73 -2.35 -12.88
N LYS A 172 12.98 -2.83 -12.82
CA LYS A 172 13.31 -4.23 -13.04
C LYS A 172 12.68 -5.18 -12.03
N THR A 173 12.66 -4.81 -10.75
CA THR A 173 12.24 -5.71 -9.67
C THR A 173 10.75 -5.64 -9.32
N ASN A 174 10.10 -4.51 -9.57
CA ASN A 174 8.79 -4.24 -9.00
C ASN A 174 7.70 -4.02 -10.05
N ILE A 175 8.00 -3.76 -11.33
CA ILE A 175 6.92 -3.53 -12.31
C ILE A 175 6.12 -4.81 -12.60
N ARG A 176 6.79 -5.96 -12.75
CA ARG A 176 6.10 -7.21 -13.11
C ARG A 176 5.11 -7.69 -12.04
N PRO A 177 5.46 -7.71 -10.73
CA PRO A 177 4.53 -8.08 -9.69
C PRO A 177 3.32 -7.15 -9.58
N LEU A 178 3.41 -5.92 -10.10
CA LEU A 178 2.30 -4.97 -10.11
C LEU A 178 1.26 -5.25 -11.21
N ILE A 179 1.52 -6.20 -12.12
CA ILE A 179 0.54 -6.58 -13.13
C ILE A 179 -0.77 -7.03 -12.47
N PHE A 180 -0.70 -7.82 -11.39
CA PHE A 180 -1.90 -8.35 -10.72
C PHE A 180 -2.74 -7.27 -10.03
N PRO A 181 -2.20 -6.45 -9.12
CA PRO A 181 -3.00 -5.38 -8.51
C PRO A 181 -3.53 -4.38 -9.55
N ASN A 182 -2.76 -4.12 -10.62
CA ASN A 182 -3.22 -3.26 -11.70
C ASN A 182 -4.32 -3.92 -12.54
N LEU A 183 -4.24 -5.21 -12.84
CA LEU A 183 -5.28 -5.95 -13.55
C LEU A 183 -6.57 -5.97 -12.75
N HIS A 184 -6.49 -6.24 -11.45
CA HIS A 184 -7.65 -6.17 -10.56
C HIS A 184 -8.28 -4.77 -10.58
N GLU A 185 -7.49 -3.70 -10.43
CA GLU A 185 -8.00 -2.33 -10.49
C GLU A 185 -8.63 -1.99 -11.85
N LEU A 186 -8.05 -2.46 -12.96
CA LEU A 186 -8.63 -2.29 -14.29
C LEU A 186 -9.95 -3.05 -14.43
N ASN A 187 -10.07 -4.25 -13.87
CA ASN A 187 -11.31 -5.03 -13.89
C ASN A 187 -12.43 -4.34 -13.08
N GLN A 188 -12.09 -3.65 -11.98
CA GLN A 188 -13.05 -2.86 -11.21
C GLN A 188 -13.44 -1.56 -11.92
N SER A 189 -12.47 -0.89 -12.56
CA SER A 189 -12.67 0.43 -13.17
C SER A 189 -13.21 0.37 -14.61
N CYS A 190 -13.08 -0.76 -15.29
CA CYS A 190 -13.45 -0.91 -16.70
C CYS A 190 -14.38 -2.11 -16.88
N TYR A 191 -15.56 -1.85 -17.44
CA TYR A 191 -16.47 -2.93 -17.84
C TYR A 191 -15.79 -3.87 -18.84
N ALA A 192 -16.09 -5.17 -18.72
CA ALA A 192 -15.57 -6.19 -19.61
C ALA A 192 -16.64 -7.12 -20.14
N GLU A 193 -16.69 -7.27 -21.47
CA GLU A 193 -17.55 -8.26 -22.10
C GLU A 193 -17.07 -9.69 -21.76
N PRO A 194 -17.98 -10.67 -21.61
CA PRO A 194 -17.62 -12.04 -21.25
C PRO A 194 -16.57 -12.68 -22.17
N TRP A 195 -16.62 -12.38 -23.46
CA TRP A 195 -15.66 -12.92 -24.43
C TRP A 195 -14.24 -12.35 -24.23
N GLN A 196 -14.12 -11.12 -23.72
CA GLN A 196 -12.83 -10.48 -23.42
C GLN A 196 -12.21 -11.13 -22.18
N VAL A 197 -13.03 -11.35 -21.14
CA VAL A 197 -12.63 -12.09 -19.95
C VAL A 197 -12.11 -13.48 -20.34
N ASN A 198 -12.83 -14.20 -21.21
CA ASN A 198 -12.40 -15.51 -21.69
C ASN A 198 -11.06 -15.46 -22.47
N ALA A 199 -10.86 -14.44 -23.31
CA ALA A 199 -9.60 -14.27 -24.04
C ALA A 199 -8.42 -13.97 -23.09
N TYR A 200 -8.63 -13.16 -22.05
CA TYR A 200 -7.62 -12.90 -21.03
C TYR A 200 -7.28 -14.16 -20.23
N ASN A 201 -8.31 -14.89 -19.81
CA ASN A 201 -8.16 -16.15 -19.09
C ASN A 201 -7.29 -17.15 -19.86
N LYS A 202 -7.58 -17.34 -21.16
CA LYS A 202 -6.75 -18.20 -22.03
C LYS A 202 -5.32 -17.70 -22.22
N THR A 203 -5.11 -16.38 -22.21
CA THR A 203 -3.76 -15.78 -22.31
C THR A 203 -2.95 -16.03 -21.06
N TRP A 204 -3.57 -15.88 -19.89
CA TRP A 204 -2.93 -16.18 -18.62
C TRP A 204 -2.71 -17.67 -18.43
N GLU A 205 -3.65 -18.52 -18.85
CA GLU A 205 -3.47 -19.98 -18.85
C GLU A 205 -2.31 -20.41 -19.75
N LEU A 206 -2.10 -19.75 -20.89
CA LEU A 206 -0.91 -19.98 -21.72
C LEU A 206 0.38 -19.53 -21.01
N ILE A 207 0.40 -18.32 -20.46
CA ILE A 207 1.59 -17.73 -19.84
C ILE A 207 2.00 -18.50 -18.57
N CYS A 208 1.02 -18.93 -17.78
CA CYS A 208 1.21 -19.57 -16.48
C CYS A 208 1.15 -21.11 -16.56
N GLY A 209 0.71 -21.69 -17.67
CA GLY A 209 0.23 -23.07 -17.67
C GLY A 209 -0.95 -23.31 -16.73
N ILE A 210 -1.55 -24.49 -16.83
CA ILE A 210 -2.83 -24.81 -16.16
C ILE A 210 -2.73 -24.70 -14.63
N GLN A 211 -1.72 -25.35 -14.02
CA GLN A 211 -1.61 -25.45 -12.55
C GLN A 211 -1.43 -24.08 -11.87
N LEU A 212 -0.55 -23.24 -12.41
CA LEU A 212 -0.28 -21.93 -11.82
C LEU A 212 -1.41 -20.94 -12.13
N TYR A 213 -2.10 -21.10 -13.26
CA TYR A 213 -3.30 -20.34 -13.57
C TYR A 213 -4.46 -20.64 -12.60
N GLU A 214 -4.58 -21.88 -12.13
CA GLU A 214 -5.54 -22.22 -11.06
C GLU A 214 -5.22 -21.47 -9.76
N GLU A 215 -3.94 -21.40 -9.36
CA GLU A 215 -3.51 -20.62 -8.19
C GLU A 215 -3.73 -19.11 -8.38
N PHE A 216 -3.46 -18.59 -9.59
CA PHE A 216 -3.79 -17.22 -9.96
C PHE A 216 -5.29 -16.93 -9.78
N ASN A 217 -6.16 -17.80 -10.28
CA ASN A 217 -7.61 -17.64 -10.12
C ASN A 217 -8.07 -17.72 -8.66
N LYS A 218 -7.42 -18.54 -7.83
CA LYS A 218 -7.70 -18.57 -6.38
C LYS A 218 -7.33 -17.23 -5.73
N ALA A 219 -6.19 -16.65 -6.10
CA ALA A 219 -5.77 -15.34 -5.61
C ALA A 219 -6.69 -14.20 -6.08
N GLU A 220 -7.13 -14.20 -7.35
CA GLU A 220 -8.11 -13.24 -7.88
C GLU A 220 -9.45 -13.32 -7.12
N LYS A 221 -10.00 -14.53 -6.94
CA LYS A 221 -11.23 -14.72 -6.16
C LYS A 221 -11.09 -14.28 -4.70
N MET A 222 -9.89 -14.40 -4.14
CA MET A 222 -9.59 -13.89 -2.81
C MET A 222 -9.57 -12.35 -2.80
N ALA A 223 -8.98 -11.73 -3.81
CA ALA A 223 -8.96 -10.29 -4.00
C ALA A 223 -10.38 -9.73 -4.13
N GLU A 224 -11.22 -10.30 -5.00
CA GLU A 224 -12.62 -9.88 -5.18
C GLU A 224 -13.42 -9.86 -3.87
N LYS A 225 -13.13 -10.78 -2.94
CA LYS A 225 -13.81 -10.87 -1.64
C LYS A 225 -13.20 -9.96 -0.57
N SER A 226 -11.90 -9.72 -0.63
CA SER A 226 -11.13 -9.16 0.50
C SER A 226 -10.67 -7.72 0.25
N TRP A 227 -10.43 -7.36 -1.01
CA TRP A 227 -10.08 -6.00 -1.39
C TRP A 227 -11.31 -5.11 -1.41
N ILE A 228 -11.07 -3.84 -1.14
CA ILE A 228 -12.10 -2.82 -1.18
C ILE A 228 -12.26 -2.30 -2.61
N THR A 229 -13.50 -2.04 -3.02
CA THR A 229 -13.85 -1.43 -4.31
C THR A 229 -13.63 0.10 -4.32
N ASP A 230 -12.59 0.58 -3.64
CA ASP A 230 -12.20 1.99 -3.66
C ASP A 230 -10.96 2.16 -4.54
N PRO A 231 -11.09 2.78 -5.73
CA PRO A 231 -9.98 2.93 -6.68
C PRO A 231 -8.81 3.75 -6.10
N ILE A 232 -9.08 4.71 -5.21
CA ILE A 232 -8.01 5.51 -4.58
C ILE A 232 -7.09 4.59 -3.77
N VAL A 233 -7.68 3.64 -3.04
CA VAL A 233 -6.95 2.69 -2.19
C VAL A 233 -6.06 1.79 -3.03
N THR A 234 -6.62 1.16 -4.07
CA THR A 234 -5.86 0.22 -4.91
C THR A 234 -4.76 0.93 -5.70
N ARG A 235 -5.04 2.12 -6.26
CA ARG A 235 -4.04 2.91 -7.00
C ARG A 235 -2.90 3.38 -6.11
N LEU A 236 -3.19 3.86 -4.90
CA LEU A 236 -2.16 4.16 -3.89
C LEU A 236 -1.36 2.93 -3.50
N PHE A 237 -2.03 1.79 -3.33
CA PHE A 237 -1.38 0.55 -2.96
C PHE A 237 -0.39 0.09 -4.05
N VAL A 238 -0.73 0.23 -5.33
CA VAL A 238 0.21 0.01 -6.46
C VAL A 238 1.45 0.89 -6.35
N VAL A 239 1.29 2.17 -5.98
CA VAL A 239 2.44 3.08 -5.76
C VAL A 239 3.29 2.64 -4.57
N ILE A 240 2.67 2.29 -3.45
CA ILE A 240 3.36 1.80 -2.25
C ILE A 240 4.17 0.54 -2.57
N LEU A 241 3.58 -0.39 -3.29
CA LEU A 241 4.21 -1.63 -3.72
C LEU A 241 5.39 -1.37 -4.66
N PHE A 242 5.28 -0.40 -5.56
CA PHE A 242 6.41 -0.02 -6.43
C PHE A 242 7.64 0.45 -5.63
N PHE A 243 7.44 1.21 -4.55
CA PHE A 243 8.53 1.65 -3.67
C PHE A 243 8.89 0.62 -2.58
N SER A 244 8.32 -0.58 -2.59
CA SER A 244 8.73 -1.65 -1.68
C SER A 244 10.14 -2.15 -2.00
N THR A 245 10.88 -2.55 -0.95
CA THR A 245 12.07 -3.40 -1.12
C THR A 245 11.68 -4.68 -1.86
N PRO A 246 12.58 -5.22 -2.70
CA PRO A 246 12.24 -5.96 -3.92
C PRO A 246 11.11 -6.97 -3.72
N LEU A 247 10.12 -6.86 -4.60
CA LEU A 247 8.95 -7.74 -4.64
C LEU A 247 9.27 -9.09 -5.33
N HIS A 248 10.43 -9.21 -5.95
CA HIS A 248 10.94 -10.46 -6.52
C HIS A 248 12.00 -11.09 -5.61
N TYR A 249 11.88 -12.41 -5.40
CA TYR A 249 13.00 -13.25 -4.99
C TYR A 249 14.02 -13.28 -6.13
N HIS A 250 15.18 -12.66 -5.92
CA HIS A 250 16.32 -12.80 -6.83
C HIS A 250 17.19 -13.96 -6.36
N ASP A 251 17.09 -15.12 -7.01
CA ASP A 251 18.13 -16.16 -6.95
C ASP A 251 19.21 -15.94 -8.02
N ASP A 252 18.91 -15.24 -9.12
CA ASP A 252 19.80 -15.19 -10.29
C ASP A 252 20.97 -14.19 -10.23
N SER A 253 21.08 -13.39 -9.16
CA SER A 253 22.31 -12.61 -8.94
C SER A 253 22.41 -12.14 -7.51
N SER A 254 23.63 -12.12 -6.97
CA SER A 254 23.94 -11.42 -5.73
C SER A 254 23.36 -10.01 -5.81
N THR A 255 22.33 -9.73 -5.01
CA THR A 255 21.69 -8.41 -5.00
C THR A 255 22.81 -7.40 -4.80
N PRO A 256 23.00 -6.40 -5.68
CA PRO A 256 24.15 -5.52 -5.58
C PRO A 256 24.10 -4.84 -4.20
N THR A 257 24.94 -5.31 -3.28
CA THR A 257 24.86 -4.97 -1.86
C THR A 257 25.08 -3.47 -1.65
N LYS A 258 25.68 -2.79 -2.65
CA LYS A 258 25.86 -1.35 -2.73
C LYS A 258 24.57 -0.55 -3.00
N ILE A 259 23.61 -1.10 -3.77
CA ILE A 259 22.30 -0.44 -4.01
C ILE A 259 21.45 -0.48 -2.74
N LEU A 260 21.54 -1.59 -1.99
CA LEU A 260 20.80 -1.80 -0.73
C LEU A 260 21.30 -0.94 0.45
N LYS A 261 22.49 -0.34 0.37
CA LYS A 261 23.03 0.54 1.43
C LYS A 261 22.35 1.92 1.49
N LYS A 262 21.59 2.32 0.45
CA LYS A 262 20.90 3.63 0.35
C LYS A 262 19.38 3.50 0.28
N LYS A 263 18.78 2.54 1.00
CA LYS A 263 17.32 2.32 1.03
C LYS A 263 16.52 3.45 1.69
N GLN A 264 17.17 4.35 2.43
CA GLN A 264 16.48 5.42 3.16
C GLN A 264 15.56 6.25 2.26
N ALA A 265 16.01 6.65 1.07
CA ALA A 265 15.18 7.43 0.16
C ALA A 265 13.97 6.64 -0.38
N ILE A 266 14.14 5.33 -0.62
CA ILE A 266 13.06 4.45 -1.05
C ILE A 266 12.02 4.31 0.07
N PHE A 267 12.47 4.03 1.30
CA PHE A 267 11.59 3.94 2.46
C PHE A 267 10.90 5.26 2.77
N GLN A 268 11.59 6.40 2.61
CA GLN A 268 10.96 7.72 2.77
C GLN A 268 9.87 7.95 1.74
N ALA A 269 10.11 7.62 0.46
CA ALA A 269 9.10 7.70 -0.59
C ALA A 269 7.92 6.76 -0.27
N GLN A 270 8.19 5.51 0.07
CA GLN A 270 7.17 4.52 0.41
C GLN A 270 6.33 4.96 1.62
N ASN A 271 6.98 5.39 2.70
CA ASN A 271 6.32 5.81 3.94
C ASN A 271 5.46 7.05 3.73
N ALA A 272 5.84 7.97 2.84
CA ALA A 272 4.99 9.10 2.49
C ALA A 272 3.66 8.63 1.89
N TYR A 273 3.68 7.65 0.98
CA TYR A 273 2.46 7.09 0.40
C TYR A 273 1.69 6.18 1.36
N ILE A 274 2.37 5.42 2.22
CA ILE A 274 1.71 4.66 3.30
C ILE A 274 0.98 5.59 4.24
N THR A 275 1.63 6.70 4.63
CA THR A 275 1.02 7.73 5.49
C THR A 275 -0.21 8.31 4.80
N LEU A 276 -0.10 8.68 3.53
CA LEU A 276 -1.23 9.21 2.76
C LEU A 276 -2.40 8.21 2.66
N LEU A 277 -2.11 6.95 2.37
CA LEU A 277 -3.11 5.87 2.36
C LEU A 277 -3.76 5.72 3.74
N TRP A 278 -2.97 5.76 4.81
CA TRP A 278 -3.47 5.62 6.17
C TRP A 278 -4.39 6.77 6.58
N LYS A 279 -4.00 8.01 6.26
CA LYS A 279 -4.84 9.20 6.45
C LYS A 279 -6.18 9.02 5.74
N TYR A 280 -6.12 8.59 4.48
CA TYR A 280 -7.30 8.39 3.65
C TYR A 280 -8.22 7.30 4.20
N LEU A 281 -7.67 6.14 4.53
CA LEU A 281 -8.44 5.04 5.09
C LEU A 281 -9.07 5.42 6.42
N THR A 282 -8.32 6.09 7.29
CA THR A 282 -8.83 6.47 8.62
C THR A 282 -9.96 7.48 8.48
N HIS A 283 -9.78 8.49 7.64
CA HIS A 283 -10.80 9.49 7.37
C HIS A 283 -12.09 8.87 6.82
N ARG A 284 -11.99 7.91 5.88
CA ARG A 284 -13.15 7.34 5.19
C ARG A 284 -13.79 6.13 5.89
N TYR A 285 -13.01 5.30 6.57
CA TYR A 285 -13.42 3.99 7.10
C TYR A 285 -13.19 3.83 8.60
N GLY A 286 -12.65 4.84 9.28
CA GLY A 286 -12.25 4.77 10.68
C GLY A 286 -11.04 3.87 10.92
N SER A 287 -10.49 3.91 12.13
CA SER A 287 -9.22 3.23 12.45
C SER A 287 -9.30 1.70 12.27
N VAL A 288 -10.37 1.07 12.75
CA VAL A 288 -10.50 -0.40 12.68
C VAL A 288 -10.76 -0.87 11.26
N GLY A 289 -11.60 -0.15 10.50
CA GLY A 289 -11.81 -0.39 9.07
C GLY A 289 -10.50 -0.28 8.28
N SER A 290 -9.68 0.73 8.59
CA SER A 290 -8.37 0.96 7.96
C SER A 290 -7.41 -0.20 8.17
N ILE A 291 -7.29 -0.69 9.40
CA ILE A 291 -6.44 -1.86 9.73
C ILE A 291 -6.90 -3.06 8.92
N ARG A 292 -8.20 -3.36 8.94
CA ARG A 292 -8.76 -4.50 8.22
C ARG A 292 -8.49 -4.41 6.72
N ILE A 293 -8.75 -3.26 6.11
CA ILE A 293 -8.52 -3.03 4.67
C ILE A 293 -7.03 -3.20 4.35
N TYR A 294 -6.15 -2.55 5.10
CA TYR A 294 -4.70 -2.62 4.85
C TYR A 294 -4.15 -4.04 4.99
N LEU A 295 -4.58 -4.77 6.01
CA LEU A 295 -4.19 -6.16 6.19
C LEU A 295 -4.69 -7.06 5.05
N ASN A 296 -5.92 -6.87 4.60
CA ASN A 296 -6.45 -7.62 3.45
C ASN A 296 -5.66 -7.31 2.17
N LEU A 297 -5.29 -6.05 1.94
CA LEU A 297 -4.45 -5.65 0.81
C LEU A 297 -3.12 -6.40 0.83
N VAL A 298 -2.42 -6.36 1.97
CA VAL A 298 -1.13 -7.04 2.15
C VAL A 298 -1.29 -8.55 2.01
N HIS A 299 -2.29 -9.15 2.66
CA HIS A 299 -2.48 -10.60 2.68
C HIS A 299 -2.71 -11.19 1.27
N VAL A 300 -3.64 -10.60 0.52
CA VAL A 300 -3.90 -11.01 -0.87
C VAL A 300 -2.68 -10.76 -1.75
N TYR A 301 -1.99 -9.64 -1.55
CA TYR A 301 -0.79 -9.33 -2.32
C TYR A 301 0.33 -10.35 -2.09
N MET A 302 0.53 -10.82 -0.85
CA MET A 302 1.49 -11.89 -0.55
C MET A 302 1.16 -13.17 -1.32
N LYS A 303 -0.14 -13.50 -1.48
CA LYS A 303 -0.58 -14.63 -2.32
C LYS A 303 -0.36 -14.40 -3.80
N MET A 304 -0.60 -13.19 -4.29
CA MET A 304 -0.26 -12.83 -5.68
C MET A 304 1.25 -12.86 -5.94
N GLN A 305 2.09 -12.59 -4.93
CA GLN A 305 3.54 -12.73 -5.06
C GLN A 305 3.99 -14.17 -5.26
N GLU A 306 3.41 -15.12 -4.52
CA GLU A 306 3.69 -16.56 -4.69
C GLU A 306 3.42 -16.99 -6.14
N VAL A 307 2.27 -16.57 -6.69
CA VAL A 307 1.90 -16.81 -8.10
C VAL A 307 2.86 -16.10 -9.06
N GLY A 308 3.14 -14.82 -8.82
CA GLY A 308 4.03 -14.03 -9.67
C GLY A 308 5.45 -14.58 -9.74
N TYR A 309 5.94 -15.15 -8.65
CA TYR A 309 7.22 -15.86 -8.63
C TYR A 309 7.18 -17.14 -9.48
N GLY A 310 6.13 -17.95 -9.33
CA GLY A 310 5.93 -19.12 -10.18
C GLY A 310 5.90 -18.77 -11.67
N MET A 311 5.26 -17.64 -12.01
CA MET A 311 5.14 -17.18 -13.41
C MET A 311 6.49 -16.75 -13.95
N TYR A 312 7.27 -16.04 -13.13
CA TYR A 312 8.64 -15.67 -13.48
C TYR A 312 9.48 -16.91 -13.80
N MET A 313 9.43 -17.94 -12.95
CA MET A 313 10.18 -19.18 -13.15
C MET A 313 9.77 -19.89 -14.44
N GLN A 314 8.47 -19.97 -14.75
CA GLN A 314 8.04 -20.60 -16.00
C GLN A 314 8.47 -19.81 -17.24
N LEU A 315 8.36 -18.49 -17.20
CA LEU A 315 8.78 -17.62 -18.29
C LEU A 315 10.28 -17.74 -18.60
N THR A 316 11.12 -18.04 -17.60
CA THR A 316 12.56 -18.23 -17.79
C THR A 316 12.95 -19.64 -18.19
N THR A 317 12.21 -20.67 -17.75
CA THR A 317 12.59 -22.07 -18.00
C THR A 317 11.94 -22.69 -19.24
N GLN A 318 10.76 -22.23 -19.65
CA GLN A 318 10.06 -22.80 -20.81
C GLN A 318 10.50 -22.13 -22.11
N LYS A 319 11.07 -22.92 -23.03
CA LYS A 319 11.63 -22.43 -24.31
C LYS A 319 10.63 -21.60 -25.14
N ASP A 320 9.38 -22.02 -25.18
CA ASP A 320 8.33 -21.35 -25.97
C ASP A 320 7.90 -19.99 -25.40
N LEU A 321 8.23 -19.74 -24.12
CA LEU A 321 7.91 -18.48 -23.42
C LEU A 321 9.09 -17.52 -23.32
N VAL A 322 10.30 -17.95 -23.73
CA VAL A 322 11.50 -17.09 -23.75
C VAL A 322 11.27 -15.80 -24.56
N PRO A 323 10.66 -15.81 -25.75
CA PRO A 323 10.39 -14.57 -26.49
C PRO A 323 9.48 -13.60 -25.73
N THR A 324 8.49 -14.13 -25.02
CA THR A 324 7.58 -13.36 -24.15
C THR A 324 8.33 -12.77 -22.97
N HIS A 325 9.20 -13.56 -22.33
CA HIS A 325 10.07 -13.10 -21.25
C HIS A 325 11.01 -11.98 -21.72
N GLU A 326 11.68 -12.15 -22.86
CA GLU A 326 12.58 -11.15 -23.44
C GLU A 326 11.84 -9.87 -23.76
N THR A 327 10.63 -9.97 -24.32
CA THR A 327 9.80 -8.81 -24.62
C THR A 327 9.42 -8.08 -23.33
N LEU A 328 8.90 -8.78 -22.31
CA LEU A 328 8.60 -8.20 -21.00
C LEU A 328 9.85 -7.56 -20.36
N SER A 329 11.02 -8.21 -20.47
CA SER A 329 12.29 -7.70 -19.95
C SER A 329 12.65 -6.40 -20.66
N LYS A 330 12.58 -6.37 -21.99
CA LYS A 330 12.81 -5.17 -22.79
C LYS A 330 11.87 -4.06 -22.38
N LEU A 331 10.56 -4.28 -22.30
CA LEU A 331 9.57 -3.24 -21.93
C LEU A 331 9.84 -2.59 -20.57
N VAL A 332 10.33 -3.36 -19.61
CA VAL A 332 10.71 -2.85 -18.29
C VAL A 332 12.00 -2.01 -18.35
N THR A 333 12.83 -2.22 -19.37
CA THR A 333 14.14 -1.59 -19.56
C THR A 333 14.26 -0.60 -20.71
N LEU A 334 13.26 -0.46 -21.59
CA LEU A 334 13.34 0.36 -22.82
C LEU A 334 13.76 1.81 -22.54
N ASP A 335 13.23 2.42 -21.47
CA ASP A 335 13.61 3.79 -21.09
C ASP A 335 14.95 3.91 -20.32
N ILE A 336 15.66 2.80 -20.07
CA ILE A 336 17.00 2.86 -19.47
C ILE A 336 18.01 3.39 -20.50
N ASN A 337 17.75 3.22 -21.79
CA ASN A 337 18.73 3.46 -22.85
C ASN A 337 18.46 4.74 -23.68
N ASP A 338 17.23 5.26 -23.73
CA ASP A 338 16.83 6.33 -24.67
C ASP A 338 17.07 7.78 -24.17
N THR A 339 17.89 7.96 -23.12
CA THR A 339 18.34 9.29 -22.65
C THR A 339 19.84 9.28 -22.38
N GLN A 340 20.61 9.14 -23.46
CA GLN A 340 22.01 9.57 -23.52
C GLN A 340 22.10 10.99 -24.07
#